data_AF-A0A6L7Y8V6-F1
#
_entry.id   AF-A0A6L7Y8V6-F1
#
_cell.length_a   1.000
_cell.length_b   1.000
_cell.length_c   1.000
_cell.angle_alpha   90.00
_cell.angle_beta   90.00
_cell.angle_gamma   90.00
#
_symmetry.space_group_name_H-M   'P 1'
#
loop_
_entity.id
_entity.type
_entity.pdbx_description
1 polymer ?
#
loop_
_entity_poly.entity_id
_entity_poly.type
_entity_poly.pdbx_seq_one_letter_code
_entity_poly.pdbx_strand_id
1 'polypeptide(L)'
;LARQLARDGEGANTLIEVVVGGAASAEDARICARTISSSPLVKTMVTGRDPNWGRVLMAAGRSGAAIDLTAASVWIGEHIAFDRGAPASTSEAAISAAMDAEEVAIRIDLASGDATATAWGCDLTAEYVSINADYTT
;
A
#
# COMPACT_ATOMS: atom_id res chain seq x y z
N LEU A 1 -10.90 13.94 8.76
CA LEU A 1 -11.97 13.61 7.80
C LEU A 1 -11.54 12.56 6.76
N ALA A 2 -10.54 12.81 5.89
CA ALA A 2 -10.14 11.83 4.86
C ALA A 2 -9.77 10.43 5.41
N ARG A 3 -8.99 10.35 6.50
CA ARG A 3 -8.68 9.09 7.20
C ARG A 3 -9.91 8.38 7.77
N GLN A 4 -10.90 9.14 8.24
CA GLN A 4 -12.12 8.57 8.81
C GLN A 4 -13.00 7.99 7.71
N LEU A 5 -13.13 8.68 6.56
CA LEU A 5 -13.84 8.16 5.40
C LEU A 5 -13.21 6.88 4.86
N ALA A 6 -11.87 6.81 4.80
CA ALA A 6 -11.18 5.60 4.39
C ALA A 6 -11.38 4.44 5.38
N ARG A 7 -11.40 4.73 6.69
CA ARG A 7 -11.66 3.73 7.74
C ARG A 7 -13.10 3.21 7.72
N ASP A 8 -14.05 4.06 7.36
CA ASP A 8 -15.49 3.73 7.25
C ASP A 8 -15.85 3.17 5.87
N GLY A 9 -14.89 2.56 5.17
CA GLY A 9 -15.16 1.88 3.91
C GLY A 9 -16.10 0.70 4.11
N GLU A 10 -16.99 0.44 3.15
CA GLU A 10 -17.95 -0.66 3.25
C GLU A 10 -17.25 -2.01 3.43
N GLY A 11 -17.54 -2.70 4.53
CA GLY A 11 -16.90 -3.98 4.88
C GLY A 11 -15.39 -3.87 5.15
N ALA A 12 -14.84 -2.68 5.38
CA ALA A 12 -13.43 -2.49 5.71
C ALA A 12 -13.11 -2.89 7.16
N ASN A 13 -11.99 -3.59 7.37
CA ASN A 13 -11.48 -3.92 8.71
C ASN A 13 -10.20 -3.16 9.05
N THR A 14 -9.43 -2.78 8.03
CA THR A 14 -8.08 -2.23 8.21
C THR A 14 -7.92 -0.95 7.40
N LEU A 15 -7.47 0.12 8.06
CA LEU A 15 -7.03 1.34 7.37
C LEU A 15 -5.66 1.10 6.75
N ILE A 16 -5.48 1.51 5.50
CA ILE A 16 -4.19 1.48 4.81
C ILE A 16 -3.67 2.90 4.68
N GLU A 17 -2.48 3.16 5.20
CA GLU A 17 -1.72 4.38 4.92
C GLU A 17 -0.62 4.05 3.91
N VAL A 18 -0.58 4.77 2.79
CA VAL A 18 0.48 4.65 1.80
C VAL A 18 1.31 5.92 1.79
N VAL A 19 2.59 5.79 2.11
CA VAL A 19 3.58 6.87 2.05
C VAL A 19 4.53 6.62 0.89
N VAL A 20 4.53 7.50 -0.10
CA VAL A 20 5.48 7.49 -1.21
C VAL A 20 6.52 8.57 -0.96
N GLY A 21 7.80 8.19 -1.03
CA GLY A 21 8.93 9.11 -1.06
C GLY A 21 9.84 8.84 -2.25
N GLY A 22 10.85 9.68 -2.42
CA GLY A 22 11.82 9.53 -3.50
C GLY A 22 11.24 9.73 -4.90
N ALA A 23 10.11 10.42 -5.05
CA ALA A 23 9.49 10.63 -6.36
C ALA A 23 10.13 11.80 -7.11
N ALA A 24 10.11 11.77 -8.44
CA ALA A 24 10.64 12.83 -9.30
C ALA A 24 9.85 14.15 -9.20
N SER A 25 8.56 14.08 -8.84
CA SER A 25 7.71 15.25 -8.64
C SER A 25 6.62 14.99 -7.59
N ALA A 26 6.04 16.06 -7.06
CA ALA A 26 4.89 15.95 -6.14
C ALA A 26 3.64 15.37 -6.83
N GLU A 27 3.52 15.51 -8.15
CA GLU A 27 2.45 14.88 -8.92
C GLU A 27 2.65 13.37 -9.00
N ASP A 28 3.86 12.92 -9.34
CA ASP A 28 4.22 11.50 -9.37
C ASP A 28 4.02 10.83 -8.02
N ALA A 29 4.47 11.49 -6.94
CA ALA A 29 4.27 10.98 -5.58
C ALA A 29 2.79 10.75 -5.28
N ARG A 30 1.93 11.72 -5.63
CA ARG A 30 0.48 11.65 -5.37
C ARG A 30 -0.21 10.61 -6.23
N ILE A 31 0.13 10.50 -7.50
CA ILE A 31 -0.44 9.50 -8.40
C ILE A 31 -0.05 8.10 -7.91
N CYS A 32 1.23 7.88 -7.61
CA CYS A 32 1.73 6.61 -7.08
C CYS A 32 1.05 6.22 -5.76
N ALA A 33 0.97 7.14 -4.79
CA ALA A 33 0.34 6.88 -3.50
C ALA A 33 -1.13 6.46 -3.67
N ARG A 34 -1.89 7.19 -4.52
CA ARG A 34 -3.27 6.83 -4.84
C ARG A 34 -3.36 5.47 -5.54
N THR A 35 -2.53 5.21 -6.54
CA THR A 35 -2.55 3.94 -7.30
C THR A 35 -2.28 2.73 -6.41
N ILE A 36 -1.34 2.83 -5.46
CA ILE A 36 -1.07 1.78 -4.48
C ILE A 36 -2.28 1.62 -3.54
N SER A 37 -2.78 2.71 -2.95
CA SER A 37 -3.90 2.66 -2.00
C SER A 37 -5.21 2.15 -2.61
N SER A 38 -5.40 2.30 -3.91
CA SER A 38 -6.58 1.85 -4.65
C SER A 38 -6.37 0.52 -5.39
N SER A 39 -5.23 -0.15 -5.23
CA SER A 39 -4.92 -1.39 -5.94
C SER A 39 -5.65 -2.57 -5.29
N PRO A 40 -6.53 -3.32 -6.01
CA PRO A 40 -7.23 -4.46 -5.42
C PRO A 40 -6.29 -5.52 -4.86
N LEU A 41 -5.13 -5.74 -5.50
CA LEU A 41 -4.13 -6.69 -5.02
C LEU A 41 -3.45 -6.21 -3.73
N VAL A 42 -3.20 -4.90 -3.59
CA VAL A 42 -2.68 -4.34 -2.34
C VAL A 42 -3.73 -4.38 -1.23
N LYS A 43 -4.99 -4.05 -1.57
CA LYS A 43 -6.09 -4.10 -0.59
C LYS A 43 -6.33 -5.54 -0.07
N THR A 44 -6.28 -6.54 -0.95
CA THR A 44 -6.45 -7.95 -0.57
C THR A 44 -5.26 -8.56 0.15
N MET A 45 -4.02 -8.12 -0.12
CA MET A 45 -2.87 -8.60 0.67
C MET A 45 -2.97 -8.11 2.12
N VAL A 46 -3.54 -6.92 2.35
CA VAL A 46 -3.83 -6.42 3.71
C VAL A 46 -4.93 -7.26 4.36
N THR A 47 -6.05 -7.51 3.68
CA THR A 47 -7.11 -8.42 4.17
C THR A 47 -6.55 -9.79 4.58
N GLY A 48 -5.66 -10.35 3.76
CA GLY A 48 -5.08 -11.67 3.95
C GLY A 48 -3.86 -11.70 4.88
N ARG A 49 -3.38 -10.55 5.36
CA ARG A 49 -2.11 -10.42 6.10
C ARG A 49 -0.92 -11.06 5.38
N ASP A 50 -0.95 -11.01 4.05
CA ASP A 50 0.06 -11.55 3.15
C ASP A 50 1.10 -10.45 2.89
N PRO A 51 2.35 -10.54 3.36
CA PRO A 51 3.36 -9.48 3.26
C PRO A 51 3.96 -9.35 1.85
N ASN A 52 3.11 -9.38 0.83
CA ASN A 52 3.45 -9.41 -0.58
C ASN A 52 3.82 -8.03 -1.14
N TRP A 53 5.01 -7.56 -0.80
CA TRP A 53 5.59 -6.30 -1.29
C TRP A 53 5.69 -6.23 -2.82
N GLY A 54 5.71 -7.36 -3.53
CA GLY A 54 5.67 -7.40 -4.99
C GLY A 54 4.42 -6.75 -5.57
N ARG A 55 3.27 -6.85 -4.88
CA ARG A 55 2.02 -6.17 -5.28
C ARG A 55 2.11 -4.64 -5.12
N VAL A 56 2.90 -4.16 -4.16
CA VAL A 56 3.19 -2.73 -3.96
C VAL A 56 4.03 -2.21 -5.12
N LEU A 57 5.13 -2.90 -5.46
CA LEU A 57 5.98 -2.54 -6.60
C LEU A 57 5.21 -2.58 -7.93
N MET A 58 4.36 -3.59 -8.14
CA MET A 58 3.50 -3.66 -9.33
C MET A 58 2.54 -2.47 -9.41
N ALA A 59 1.94 -2.08 -8.28
CA ALA A 59 1.06 -0.91 -8.23
C ALA A 59 1.82 0.42 -8.43
N ALA A 60 3.05 0.52 -7.91
CA ALA A 60 3.92 1.66 -8.16
C ALA A 60 4.30 1.76 -9.65
N GLY A 61 4.71 0.65 -10.26
CA GLY A 61 5.08 0.60 -11.68
C GLY A 61 3.93 0.96 -12.63
N ARG A 62 2.69 0.53 -12.33
CA ARG A 62 1.52 0.89 -13.14
C ARG A 62 1.05 2.34 -12.94
N SER A 63 1.57 3.05 -11.94
CA SER A 63 1.14 4.43 -11.65
C SER A 63 1.65 5.44 -12.68
N GLY A 64 2.69 5.10 -13.44
CA GLY A 64 3.38 6.00 -14.36
C GLY A 64 4.44 6.88 -13.71
N ALA A 65 4.57 6.87 -12.39
CA ALA A 65 5.67 7.54 -11.69
C ALA A 65 7.02 6.89 -12.04
N ALA A 66 8.06 7.71 -12.17
CA ALA A 66 9.43 7.23 -12.31
C ALA A 66 9.84 6.44 -11.05
N ILE A 67 10.45 5.28 -11.26
CA ILE A 67 10.98 4.41 -10.21
C ILE A 67 12.31 3.81 -10.66
N ASP A 68 13.35 3.97 -9.84
CA ASP A 68 14.59 3.21 -9.99
C ASP A 68 14.47 1.93 -9.17
N LEU A 69 14.08 0.83 -9.83
CA LEU A 69 13.91 -0.47 -9.17
C LEU A 69 15.19 -1.00 -8.53
N THR A 70 16.37 -0.54 -8.94
CA THR A 70 17.65 -0.99 -8.36
C THR A 70 17.97 -0.33 -7.03
N ALA A 71 17.31 0.79 -6.73
CA ALA A 71 17.49 1.56 -5.50
C ALA A 71 16.20 1.70 -4.67
N ALA A 72 15.04 1.36 -5.24
CA ALA A 72 13.76 1.40 -4.58
C ALA A 72 13.69 0.48 -3.36
N SER A 73 12.88 0.88 -2.38
CA SER A 73 12.70 0.14 -1.12
C SER A 73 11.24 0.19 -0.67
N VAL A 74 10.76 -0.88 -0.04
CA VAL A 74 9.38 -1.02 0.45
C VAL A 74 9.39 -1.47 1.91
N TRP A 75 8.56 -0.82 2.72
CA TRP A 75 8.29 -1.17 4.10
C TRP A 75 6.80 -1.45 4.31
N ILE A 76 6.52 -2.39 5.19
CA ILE A 76 5.17 -2.72 5.66
C ILE A 76 5.25 -2.73 7.19
N GLY A 77 4.46 -1.86 7.83
CA GLY A 77 4.66 -1.50 9.23
C GLY A 77 6.06 -0.93 9.46
N GLU A 78 6.71 -1.38 10.52
CA GLU A 78 8.10 -1.05 10.87
C GLU A 78 9.14 -1.84 10.06
N HIS A 79 8.71 -2.86 9.32
CA HIS A 79 9.60 -3.82 8.69
C HIS A 79 9.93 -3.45 7.25
N ILE A 80 11.21 -3.59 6.88
CA ILE A 80 11.64 -3.51 5.48
C ILE A 80 11.37 -4.86 4.79
N ALA A 81 10.65 -4.82 3.68
CA ALA A 81 10.24 -6.00 2.90
C ALA A 81 11.05 -6.13 1.61
N PHE A 82 11.45 -4.99 1.03
CA PHE A 82 12.31 -4.88 -0.14
C PHE A 82 13.29 -3.73 0.09
N ASP A 83 14.58 -3.96 -0.09
CA ASP A 83 15.64 -2.99 0.17
C ASP A 83 16.55 -2.87 -1.04
N ARG A 84 16.63 -1.66 -1.61
CA ARG A 84 17.53 -1.29 -2.71
C ARG A 84 17.64 -2.37 -3.80
N GLY A 85 16.51 -2.70 -4.41
CA GLY A 85 16.47 -3.62 -5.54
C GLY A 85 16.50 -5.11 -5.21
N ALA A 86 16.49 -5.49 -3.92
CA ALA A 86 16.48 -6.88 -3.50
C ALA A 86 15.43 -7.16 -2.41
N PRO A 87 14.90 -8.40 -2.32
CA PRO A 87 14.13 -8.83 -1.17
C PRO A 87 14.93 -8.64 0.13
N ALA A 88 14.29 -8.11 1.17
CA ALA A 88 14.92 -7.98 2.48
C ALA A 88 15.06 -9.35 3.17
N SER A 89 15.96 -9.45 4.15
CA SER A 89 16.11 -10.65 5.00
C SER A 89 15.09 -10.73 6.14
N THR A 90 14.20 -9.74 6.26
CA THR A 90 13.17 -9.71 7.30
C THR A 90 12.23 -10.90 7.15
N SER A 91 11.85 -11.51 8.28
CA SER A 91 10.92 -12.64 8.29
C SER A 91 9.54 -12.22 7.78
N GLU A 92 9.01 -12.94 6.78
CA GLU A 92 7.63 -12.76 6.31
C GLU A 92 6.62 -12.90 7.46
N ALA A 93 6.87 -13.81 8.41
CA ALA A 93 6.00 -13.97 9.58
C ALA A 93 5.99 -12.73 10.48
N ALA A 94 7.13 -12.03 10.61
CA ALA A 94 7.20 -10.78 11.38
C ALA A 94 6.42 -9.66 10.66
N ILE A 95 6.57 -9.54 9.34
CA ILE A 95 5.82 -8.56 8.55
C ILE A 95 4.32 -8.85 8.61
N SER A 96 3.92 -10.12 8.48
CA SER A 96 2.53 -10.56 8.59
C SER A 96 1.93 -10.23 9.95
N ALA A 97 2.68 -10.45 11.04
CA ALA A 97 2.24 -10.07 12.39
C ALA A 97 2.07 -8.54 12.55
N ALA A 98 2.91 -7.72 11.91
CA ALA A 98 2.71 -6.27 11.90
C ALA A 98 1.45 -5.84 11.13
N MET A 99 0.92 -6.69 10.23
CA MET A 99 -0.32 -6.43 9.49
C MET A 99 -1.60 -6.74 10.30
N ASP A 100 -1.49 -7.25 11.53
CA ASP A 100 -2.64 -7.44 12.44
C ASP A 100 -3.19 -6.14 13.03
N ALA A 101 -2.50 -5.02 12.84
CA ALA A 101 -2.93 -3.73 13.33
C ALA A 101 -4.21 -3.22 12.63
N GLU A 102 -4.99 -2.37 13.33
CA GLU A 102 -6.13 -1.66 12.73
C GLU A 102 -5.72 -0.69 11.60
N GLU A 103 -4.43 -0.32 11.56
CA GLU A 103 -3.83 0.53 10.55
C GLU A 103 -2.53 -0.10 10.07
N VAL A 104 -2.44 -0.35 8.77
CA VAL A 104 -1.23 -0.88 8.12
C VAL A 104 -0.58 0.24 7.32
N ALA A 105 0.63 0.62 7.75
CA ALA A 105 1.47 1.57 7.02
C ALA A 105 2.27 0.85 5.93
N ILE A 106 2.15 1.31 4.70
CA ILE A 106 2.95 0.88 3.55
C ILE A 106 3.78 2.07 3.11
N ARG A 107 5.10 1.94 3.15
CA ARG A 107 6.01 2.98 2.66
C ARG A 107 6.79 2.47 1.47
N ILE A 108 6.95 3.31 0.46
CA ILE A 108 7.82 3.05 -0.69
C ILE A 108 8.71 4.25 -0.95
N ASP A 109 9.98 4.00 -1.23
CA ASP A 109 10.91 4.97 -1.78
C ASP A 109 11.15 4.62 -3.26
N LEU A 110 10.88 5.57 -4.16
CA LEU A 110 11.01 5.38 -5.61
C LEU A 110 12.42 5.67 -6.15
N ALA A 111 13.33 6.19 -5.32
CA ALA A 111 14.70 6.52 -5.67
C ALA A 111 14.88 7.33 -6.96
N SER A 112 13.94 8.23 -7.24
CA SER A 112 13.84 9.03 -8.47
C SER A 112 13.77 10.55 -8.24
N GLY A 113 13.87 11.01 -7.00
CA GLY A 113 13.82 12.42 -6.62
C GLY A 113 13.66 12.61 -5.10
N ASP A 114 13.05 13.72 -4.67
CA ASP A 114 12.88 14.09 -3.26
C ASP A 114 11.41 14.34 -2.87
N ALA A 115 10.48 14.23 -3.81
CA ALA A 115 9.08 14.50 -3.57
C ALA A 115 8.41 13.37 -2.78
N THR A 116 7.43 13.75 -1.95
CA THR A 116 6.70 12.83 -1.08
C THR A 116 5.19 13.07 -1.17
N ALA A 117 4.40 12.04 -0.93
CA ALA A 117 2.96 12.14 -0.78
C ALA A 117 2.41 10.99 0.06
N THR A 118 1.26 11.23 0.68
CA THR A 118 0.53 10.22 1.45
C THR A 118 -0.88 10.06 0.87
N ALA A 119 -1.36 8.82 0.80
CA ALA A 119 -2.73 8.48 0.48
C ALA A 119 -3.27 7.49 1.53
N TRP A 120 -4.59 7.49 1.72
CA TRP A 120 -5.26 6.56 2.61
C TRP A 120 -6.30 5.76 1.84
N GLY A 121 -6.42 4.49 2.19
CA GLY A 121 -7.45 3.57 1.69
C GLY A 121 -7.83 2.58 2.78
N CYS A 122 -8.49 1.51 2.40
CA CYS A 122 -8.83 0.39 3.29
C CYS A 122 -8.50 -0.94 2.61
N ASP A 123 -8.64 -2.05 3.31
CA ASP A 123 -8.56 -3.39 2.75
C ASP A 123 -9.72 -3.72 1.79
N LEU A 124 -9.69 -4.89 1.15
CA LEU A 124 -10.77 -5.38 0.27
C LEU A 124 -11.23 -6.74 0.79
N THR A 125 -12.38 -6.76 1.43
CA THR A 125 -12.89 -7.94 2.12
C THR A 125 -13.94 -8.67 1.29
N ALA A 126 -14.27 -9.90 1.70
CA ALA A 126 -15.43 -10.60 1.15
C ALA A 126 -16.74 -9.87 1.48
N GLU A 127 -16.81 -9.21 2.64
CA GLU A 127 -17.98 -8.45 3.10
C GLU A 127 -18.28 -7.25 2.18
N TYR A 128 -17.25 -6.55 1.68
CA TYR A 128 -17.42 -5.52 0.65
C TYR A 128 -18.19 -6.07 -0.56
N VAL A 129 -17.83 -7.27 -1.03
CA VAL A 129 -18.50 -7.92 -2.17
C VAL A 129 -19.93 -8.29 -1.81
N SER A 130 -20.18 -8.89 -0.65
CA SER A 130 -21.53 -9.23 -0.19
C SER A 130 -22.45 -7.99 -0.10
N ILE A 131 -21.97 -6.90 0.50
CA ILE A 131 -22.73 -5.64 0.61
C ILE A 131 -23.11 -5.12 -0.78
N ASN A 132 -22.17 -5.08 -1.71
CA ASN A 132 -22.37 -4.43 -3.02
C ASN A 132 -22.98 -5.36 -4.09
N ALA A 133 -23.03 -6.67 -3.86
CA ALA A 133 -23.65 -7.63 -4.78
C ALA A 133 -25.09 -7.97 -4.40
N ASP A 134 -25.39 -8.03 -3.10
CA ASP A 134 -26.68 -8.50 -2.59
C ASP A 134 -27.68 -7.34 -2.36
N TYR A 135 -27.21 -6.10 -2.26
CA TYR A 135 -28.03 -4.90 -2.16
C TYR A 135 -27.95 -4.04 -3.43
N THR A 136 -29.08 -3.43 -3.80
CA THR A 136 -29.07 -2.28 -4.72
C THR A 136 -28.67 -1.04 -3.91
N THR A 137 -27.41 -0.62 -4.03
CA THR A 137 -26.86 0.62 -3.44
C THR A 137 -27.04 1.81 -4.38
#